data_AF-A0A1Q4WN06-F1
#
_entry.id   AF-A0A1Q4WN06-F1
#
_cell.length_a   1.000
_cell.length_b   1.000
_cell.length_c   1.000
_cell.angle_alpha   90.00
_cell.angle_beta   90.00
_cell.angle_gamma   90.00
#
_symmetry.space_group_name_H-M   'P 1'
#
loop_
_entity.id
_entity.type
_entity.pdbx_description
1 polymer ?
#
loop_
_entity_poly.entity_id
_entity_poly.type
_entity_poly.pdbx_seq_one_letter_code
_entity_poly.pdbx_strand_id
1 'polypeptide(L)'
;MKLPRVSAVVAAAVLAPAVLFPTTASATDTPKPTGVSGPDTGSDSAKDTAPQADGQEQRDRAEVKRILADPKSGVGVREAAEKALKGGAAELRHFLDVEFDEQTRIDNQVRVSQIYATGGPAVKAAAKAALRGTDEDITAFLTTGQYVARAEDEDRAKIAAIIADPLTGPKVREAAEKALKGGAAELRHFLEVELAEKQQPDNLLRLTRIADGAEGAGPALRLAAAVALNGSYQDVLDFLATGQYAARAEDEDRAKVEALVADPKTGPGVREGAEQALKGGAADLRTFLTTKLPRLRSDDNRVKLSQLMDQGGPGVREAASKALDAGTDAAVEAFLNEGFAKAQFEDDRVEVLRVIADKETGPHTAAAAQKAMDGNAEDVRRFLTVELPNLRFSDNRLKVSQIIETGGPAVKKAAMAAYEGSYADLLAFLKDGWAKAQAEDQAAAAKQGNGAGNGTGTGAGTGGTGQQPQTVQPAGLTTGTGIGTRTGGGTTGTTGSGALAATGTDGLGWEAGGAAAALAAGAALVVAARRRSTES
;
A
#
# COMPACT_ATOMS: atom_id res chain seq x y z
N MET A 1 -27.34 34.11 -17.91
CA MET A 1 -28.61 33.37 -17.64
C MET A 1 -28.52 32.70 -16.28
N LYS A 2 -29.63 32.51 -15.56
CA LYS A 2 -29.65 31.81 -14.26
C LYS A 2 -30.26 30.41 -14.45
N LEU A 3 -29.62 29.37 -13.93
CA LEU A 3 -30.17 28.02 -13.83
C LEU A 3 -30.32 27.64 -12.34
N PRO A 4 -31.47 27.10 -11.91
CA PRO A 4 -31.70 26.76 -10.51
C PRO A 4 -31.02 25.44 -10.13
N ARG A 5 -30.65 25.30 -8.85
CA ARG A 5 -30.27 24.01 -8.26
C ARG A 5 -31.52 23.17 -8.05
N VAL A 6 -31.47 21.88 -8.40
CA VAL A 6 -32.54 20.92 -8.10
C VAL A 6 -32.04 20.00 -6.98
N SER A 7 -32.61 20.14 -5.79
CA SER A 7 -32.40 19.21 -4.68
C SER A 7 -33.33 18.00 -4.83
N ALA A 8 -32.77 16.80 -4.89
CA ALA A 8 -33.55 15.57 -4.92
C ALA A 8 -33.92 15.16 -3.49
N VAL A 9 -35.19 15.34 -3.11
CA VAL A 9 -35.76 14.81 -1.86
C VAL A 9 -36.35 13.43 -2.15
N VAL A 10 -35.80 12.39 -1.55
CA VAL A 10 -36.35 11.03 -1.63
C VAL A 10 -37.39 10.84 -0.53
N ALA A 11 -38.67 10.91 -0.90
CA ALA A 11 -39.78 10.64 0.01
C ALA A 11 -40.02 9.12 0.14
N ALA A 12 -39.61 8.53 1.26
CA ALA A 12 -39.91 7.12 1.57
C ALA A 12 -41.32 6.99 2.16
N ALA A 13 -42.27 6.48 1.38
CA ALA A 13 -43.64 6.23 1.84
C ALA A 13 -43.73 4.91 2.60
N VAL A 14 -43.96 4.95 3.91
CA VAL A 14 -44.18 3.76 4.75
C VAL A 14 -45.64 3.32 4.67
N LEU A 15 -45.89 2.19 4.01
CA LEU A 15 -47.18 1.48 4.05
C LEU A 15 -47.32 0.73 5.38
N ALA A 16 -48.31 1.11 6.19
CA ALA A 16 -48.61 0.45 7.45
C ALA A 16 -49.52 -0.80 7.23
N PRO A 17 -49.14 -1.99 7.72
CA PRO A 17 -50.03 -3.16 7.72
C PRO A 17 -51.01 -3.08 8.91
N ALA A 18 -52.31 -2.96 8.63
CA ALA A 18 -53.34 -3.00 9.66
C ALA A 18 -53.60 -4.44 10.13
N VAL A 19 -53.35 -4.74 11.41
CA VAL A 19 -53.66 -6.04 12.02
C VAL A 19 -55.03 -5.99 12.67
N LEU A 20 -55.99 -6.73 12.10
CA LEU A 20 -57.32 -6.94 12.66
C LEU A 20 -57.28 -8.01 13.76
N PHE A 21 -57.61 -7.63 14.99
CA PHE A 21 -57.88 -8.56 16.09
C PHE A 21 -59.37 -8.96 16.12
N PRO A 22 -59.73 -10.23 15.92
CA PRO A 22 -61.08 -10.72 16.21
C PRO A 22 -61.24 -10.96 17.71
N THR A 23 -62.13 -10.22 18.36
CA THR A 23 -62.47 -10.40 19.79
C THR A 23 -63.61 -11.42 19.94
N THR A 24 -63.32 -12.59 20.53
CA THR A 24 -64.35 -13.56 20.93
C THR A 24 -64.74 -13.36 22.38
N ALA A 25 -65.78 -12.56 22.63
CA ALA A 25 -66.46 -12.54 23.92
C ALA A 25 -67.33 -13.80 24.08
N SER A 26 -67.34 -14.39 25.28
CA SER A 26 -68.25 -15.48 25.64
C SER A 26 -68.75 -15.30 27.07
N ALA A 27 -69.96 -14.77 27.19
CA ALA A 27 -70.74 -14.77 28.42
C ALA A 27 -72.21 -15.04 28.07
N THR A 28 -72.74 -16.15 28.53
CA THR A 28 -74.18 -16.48 28.54
C THR A 28 -74.47 -17.26 29.81
N ASP A 29 -75.64 -17.01 30.39
CA ASP A 29 -75.94 -17.34 31.78
C ASP A 29 -76.66 -18.71 31.94
N THR A 30 -76.90 -19.03 33.20
CA THR A 30 -77.80 -20.03 33.79
C THR A 30 -79.23 -20.06 33.18
N PRO A 31 -80.10 -21.09 33.42
CA PRO A 31 -80.11 -21.98 34.59
C PRO A 31 -80.48 -23.47 34.39
N LYS A 32 -80.42 -24.23 35.51
CA LYS A 32 -80.90 -25.62 35.63
C LYS A 32 -82.20 -25.67 36.48
N PRO A 33 -83.33 -26.19 35.95
CA PRO A 33 -84.60 -26.27 36.69
C PRO A 33 -84.87 -27.63 37.36
N THR A 34 -85.33 -27.57 38.62
CA THR A 34 -86.41 -28.34 39.30
C THR A 34 -86.53 -29.88 39.23
N GLY A 35 -86.82 -30.48 40.40
CA GLY A 35 -87.28 -31.88 40.59
C GLY A 35 -86.71 -32.48 41.90
N VAL A 36 -87.16 -32.08 43.09
CA VAL A 36 -88.42 -32.45 43.79
C VAL A 36 -88.49 -33.94 44.15
N SER A 37 -88.46 -34.24 45.45
CA SER A 37 -88.54 -35.59 46.02
C SER A 37 -89.97 -36.02 46.36
N GLY A 38 -90.26 -37.32 46.29
CA GLY A 38 -91.46 -37.98 46.81
C GLY A 38 -91.14 -39.43 47.25
N PRO A 39 -91.82 -40.02 48.25
CA PRO A 39 -91.33 -41.21 48.95
C PRO A 39 -92.03 -42.54 48.59
N ASP A 40 -91.47 -43.61 49.18
CA ASP A 40 -92.04 -44.93 49.46
C ASP A 40 -92.52 -45.85 48.32
N THR A 41 -91.81 -46.96 48.14
CA THR A 41 -92.30 -48.28 48.57
C THR A 41 -91.11 -49.25 48.64
N GLY A 42 -91.15 -50.25 49.53
CA GLY A 42 -90.04 -51.18 49.72
C GLY A 42 -90.47 -52.64 49.73
N SER A 43 -89.53 -53.54 49.46
CA SER A 43 -89.62 -54.96 49.79
C SER A 43 -88.25 -55.63 49.87
N ASP A 44 -88.22 -56.69 50.67
CA ASP A 44 -87.32 -57.85 50.67
C ASP A 44 -85.80 -57.68 50.83
N SER A 45 -85.35 -58.00 52.04
CA SER A 45 -83.98 -58.37 52.40
C SER A 45 -83.51 -59.62 51.65
N ALA A 46 -82.73 -59.44 50.58
CA ALA A 46 -81.90 -60.50 50.00
C ALA A 46 -80.44 -60.33 50.43
N LYS A 47 -79.82 -61.41 50.93
CA LYS A 47 -78.35 -61.49 51.00
C LYS A 47 -77.84 -61.92 49.63
N ASP A 48 -77.13 -61.04 48.93
CA ASP A 48 -76.31 -61.44 47.80
C ASP A 48 -74.96 -60.70 47.79
N THR A 49 -73.96 -61.29 47.14
CA THR A 49 -72.54 -60.95 47.37
C THR A 49 -71.82 -60.63 46.06
N ALA A 50 -71.39 -59.38 45.89
CA ALA A 50 -70.83 -58.82 44.63
C ALA A 50 -71.90 -58.71 43.50
N PRO A 51 -71.73 -57.85 42.46
CA PRO A 51 -70.49 -57.29 41.91
C PRO A 51 -70.44 -55.76 41.83
N GLN A 52 -69.50 -55.15 42.56
CA GLN A 52 -69.05 -53.76 42.33
C GLN A 52 -67.55 -53.67 42.00
N ALA A 53 -66.77 -54.73 42.22
CA ALA A 53 -65.33 -54.76 41.97
C ALA A 53 -65.02 -54.66 40.47
N ASP A 54 -65.63 -55.50 39.65
CA ASP A 54 -65.38 -55.64 38.21
C ASP A 54 -65.51 -54.29 37.47
N GLY A 55 -66.56 -53.54 37.79
CA GLY A 55 -66.81 -52.21 37.20
C GLY A 55 -65.84 -51.13 37.67
N GLN A 56 -65.18 -51.30 38.82
CA GLN A 56 -64.09 -50.42 39.25
C GLN A 56 -62.75 -50.84 38.64
N GLU A 57 -62.44 -52.14 38.58
CA GLU A 57 -61.23 -52.63 37.87
C GLU A 57 -61.22 -52.16 36.42
N GLN A 58 -62.37 -52.21 35.74
CA GLN A 58 -62.52 -51.72 34.37
C GLN A 58 -62.26 -50.21 34.23
N ARG A 59 -62.60 -49.40 35.24
CA ARG A 59 -62.29 -47.96 35.28
C ARG A 59 -60.81 -47.73 35.53
N ASP A 60 -60.24 -48.37 36.56
CA ASP A 60 -58.82 -48.24 36.91
C ASP A 60 -57.94 -48.71 35.74
N ARG A 61 -58.27 -49.85 35.10
CA ARG A 61 -57.60 -50.39 33.90
C ARG A 61 -57.76 -49.51 32.66
N ALA A 62 -58.83 -48.71 32.55
CA ALA A 62 -58.98 -47.72 31.49
C ALA A 62 -58.11 -46.49 31.76
N GLU A 63 -58.00 -46.04 33.01
CA GLU A 63 -57.20 -44.89 33.41
C GLU A 63 -55.69 -45.17 33.30
N VAL A 64 -55.22 -46.35 33.72
CA VAL A 64 -53.81 -46.76 33.52
C VAL A 64 -53.46 -46.84 32.03
N LYS A 65 -54.41 -47.26 31.17
CA LYS A 65 -54.23 -47.20 29.70
C LYS A 65 -54.21 -45.76 29.18
N ARG A 66 -55.00 -44.84 29.75
CA ARG A 66 -54.99 -43.41 29.41
C ARG A 66 -53.64 -42.77 29.75
N ILE A 67 -53.06 -43.12 30.91
CA ILE A 67 -51.73 -42.71 31.36
C ILE A 67 -50.63 -43.28 30.44
N LEU A 68 -50.68 -44.58 30.14
CA LEU A 68 -49.73 -45.23 29.22
C LEU A 68 -49.76 -44.60 27.81
N ALA A 69 -50.93 -44.15 27.36
CA ALA A 69 -51.15 -43.52 26.06
C ALA A 69 -50.77 -42.02 25.99
N ASP A 70 -50.52 -41.33 27.11
CA ASP A 70 -50.00 -39.96 27.07
C ASP A 70 -48.52 -39.98 26.63
N PRO A 71 -48.13 -39.25 25.55
CA PRO A 71 -46.73 -39.14 25.14
C PRO A 71 -45.83 -38.54 26.24
N LYS A 72 -46.37 -37.74 27.16
CA LYS A 72 -45.64 -37.05 28.23
C LYS A 72 -45.27 -37.94 29.41
N SER A 73 -45.92 -39.10 29.58
CA SER A 73 -45.55 -40.08 30.61
C SER A 73 -44.07 -40.43 30.49
N GLY A 74 -43.39 -40.63 31.62
CA GLY A 74 -41.97 -40.96 31.62
C GLY A 74 -41.69 -42.43 31.34
N VAL A 75 -40.49 -42.91 31.69
CA VAL A 75 -40.12 -44.32 31.52
C VAL A 75 -40.60 -45.14 32.71
N GLY A 76 -40.31 -44.69 33.93
CA GLY A 76 -40.76 -45.35 35.16
C GLY A 76 -42.29 -45.44 35.25
N VAL A 77 -43.00 -44.37 34.88
CA VAL A 77 -44.47 -44.35 34.82
C VAL A 77 -45.01 -45.40 33.84
N ARG A 78 -44.37 -45.59 32.67
CA ARG A 78 -44.81 -46.60 31.69
C ARG A 78 -44.50 -48.02 32.13
N GLU A 79 -43.31 -48.27 32.69
CA GLU A 79 -42.93 -49.60 33.20
C GLU A 79 -43.84 -50.04 34.36
N ALA A 80 -44.15 -49.13 35.30
CA ALA A 80 -45.09 -49.38 36.39
C ALA A 80 -46.55 -49.53 35.89
N ALA A 81 -47.01 -48.70 34.94
CA ALA A 81 -48.33 -48.85 34.33
C ALA A 81 -48.48 -50.21 33.63
N GLU A 82 -47.47 -50.65 32.88
CA GLU A 82 -47.44 -51.95 32.24
C GLU A 82 -47.43 -53.12 33.23
N LYS A 83 -46.68 -53.00 34.33
CA LYS A 83 -46.66 -53.96 35.45
C LYS A 83 -48.05 -54.07 36.07
N ALA A 84 -48.70 -52.93 36.38
CA ALA A 84 -50.04 -52.89 36.96
C ALA A 84 -51.11 -53.47 36.00
N LEU A 85 -51.01 -53.20 34.70
CA LEU A 85 -51.91 -53.78 33.68
C LEU A 85 -51.83 -55.31 33.57
N LYS A 86 -50.69 -55.91 33.95
CA LYS A 86 -50.46 -57.36 34.02
C LYS A 86 -50.98 -57.99 35.32
N GLY A 87 -51.35 -57.18 36.32
CA GLY A 87 -52.03 -57.60 37.56
C GLY A 87 -53.56 -57.52 37.50
N GLY A 88 -54.20 -57.47 38.67
CA GLY A 88 -55.63 -57.29 38.85
C GLY A 88 -55.99 -55.94 39.51
N ALA A 89 -57.20 -55.85 40.06
CA ALA A 89 -57.72 -54.63 40.69
C ALA A 89 -56.81 -54.04 41.79
N ALA A 90 -56.11 -54.88 42.56
CA ALA A 90 -55.24 -54.41 43.65
C ALA A 90 -53.98 -53.70 43.12
N GLU A 91 -53.33 -54.27 42.11
CA GLU A 91 -52.13 -53.70 41.49
C GLU A 91 -52.44 -52.44 40.69
N LEU A 92 -53.57 -52.43 39.96
CA LEU A 92 -54.07 -51.24 39.25
C LEU A 92 -54.34 -50.08 40.21
N ARG A 93 -54.93 -50.37 41.37
CA ARG A 93 -55.21 -49.37 42.39
C ARG A 93 -53.95 -48.89 43.10
N HIS A 94 -53.05 -49.79 43.49
CA HIS A 94 -51.78 -49.40 44.11
C HIS A 94 -50.91 -48.55 43.16
N PHE A 95 -50.97 -48.80 41.85
CA PHE A 95 -50.36 -47.91 40.86
C PHE A 95 -51.00 -46.52 40.88
N LEU A 96 -52.32 -46.41 40.76
CA LEU A 96 -53.00 -45.11 40.70
C LEU A 96 -52.91 -44.31 42.01
N ASP A 97 -52.92 -44.98 43.17
CA ASP A 97 -52.91 -44.35 44.49
C ASP A 97 -51.49 -44.09 45.03
N VAL A 98 -50.43 -44.72 44.48
CA VAL A 98 -49.04 -44.64 45.01
C VAL A 98 -47.96 -44.66 43.93
N GLU A 99 -47.84 -45.72 43.11
CA GLU A 99 -46.68 -45.84 42.20
C GLU A 99 -46.66 -44.74 41.12
N PHE A 100 -47.82 -44.23 40.69
CA PHE A 100 -47.94 -43.21 39.66
C PHE A 100 -47.24 -41.90 40.06
N ASP A 101 -47.48 -41.39 41.26
CA ASP A 101 -46.87 -40.16 41.75
C ASP A 101 -45.37 -40.35 42.03
N GLU A 102 -44.98 -41.48 42.63
CA GLU A 102 -43.56 -41.78 42.87
C GLU A 102 -42.76 -41.92 41.57
N GLN A 103 -43.28 -42.63 40.57
CA GLN A 103 -42.61 -42.75 39.27
C GLN A 103 -42.63 -41.43 38.50
N THR A 104 -43.72 -40.66 38.57
CA THR A 104 -43.79 -39.31 37.96
C THR A 104 -42.73 -38.39 38.55
N ARG A 105 -42.50 -38.44 39.87
CA ARG A 105 -41.39 -37.76 40.53
C ARG A 105 -40.03 -38.22 40.00
N ILE A 106 -39.77 -39.53 39.95
CA ILE A 106 -38.49 -40.09 39.50
C ILE A 106 -38.19 -39.67 38.06
N ASP A 107 -39.16 -39.84 37.15
CA ASP A 107 -39.04 -39.43 35.74
C ASP A 107 -38.80 -37.91 35.61
N ASN A 108 -39.48 -37.08 36.41
CA ASN A 108 -39.25 -35.64 36.44
C ASN A 108 -37.86 -35.27 37.00
N GLN A 109 -37.37 -35.93 38.04
CA GLN A 109 -36.01 -35.74 38.58
C GLN A 109 -34.93 -36.10 37.55
N VAL A 110 -35.13 -37.21 36.81
CA VAL A 110 -34.26 -37.59 35.68
C VAL A 110 -34.28 -36.51 34.60
N ARG A 111 -35.47 -36.00 34.24
CA ARG A 111 -35.62 -34.93 33.23
C ARG A 111 -34.94 -33.62 33.64
N VAL A 112 -35.07 -33.20 34.90
CA VAL A 112 -34.34 -32.02 35.42
C VAL A 112 -32.84 -32.27 35.44
N SER A 113 -32.38 -33.48 35.72
CA SER A 113 -30.95 -33.86 35.67
C SER A 113 -30.38 -33.82 34.25
N GLN A 114 -31.17 -34.21 33.23
CA GLN A 114 -30.80 -34.06 31.82
C GLN A 114 -30.68 -32.58 31.41
N ILE A 115 -31.63 -31.73 31.83
CA ILE A 115 -31.58 -30.28 31.60
C ILE A 115 -30.40 -29.64 32.34
N TYR A 116 -30.09 -30.11 33.56
CA TYR A 116 -28.90 -29.68 34.31
C TYR A 116 -27.60 -30.04 33.58
N ALA A 117 -27.50 -31.19 32.91
CA ALA A 117 -26.28 -31.54 32.18
C ALA A 117 -25.98 -30.55 31.03
N THR A 118 -26.99 -30.25 30.21
CA THR A 118 -26.85 -29.45 28.98
C THR A 118 -27.03 -27.94 29.18
N GLY A 119 -27.64 -27.49 30.28
CA GLY A 119 -27.96 -26.08 30.53
C GLY A 119 -26.77 -25.13 30.64
N GLY A 120 -27.03 -23.83 30.49
CA GLY A 120 -26.11 -22.76 30.84
C GLY A 120 -26.01 -22.56 32.37
N PRO A 121 -25.19 -21.60 32.85
CA PRO A 121 -25.00 -21.33 34.28
C PRO A 121 -26.29 -21.10 35.08
N ALA A 122 -27.22 -20.27 34.59
CA ALA A 122 -28.47 -19.99 35.27
C ALA A 122 -29.43 -21.19 35.20
N VAL A 123 -29.53 -21.88 34.05
CA VAL A 123 -30.30 -23.13 33.93
C VAL A 123 -29.78 -24.20 34.90
N LYS A 124 -28.45 -24.31 35.05
CA LYS A 124 -27.81 -25.22 36.02
C LYS A 124 -28.09 -24.83 37.47
N ALA A 125 -28.06 -23.55 37.81
CA ALA A 125 -28.41 -23.07 39.14
C ALA A 125 -29.88 -23.37 39.49
N ALA A 126 -30.81 -23.06 38.58
CA ALA A 126 -32.25 -23.29 38.75
C ALA A 126 -32.60 -24.79 38.82
N ALA A 127 -32.06 -25.62 37.93
CA ALA A 127 -32.26 -27.08 37.98
C ALA A 127 -31.72 -27.69 39.29
N LYS A 128 -30.58 -27.20 39.78
CA LYS A 128 -29.97 -27.62 41.06
C LYS A 128 -30.73 -27.12 42.29
N ALA A 129 -31.50 -26.03 42.18
CA ALA A 129 -32.44 -25.62 43.21
C ALA A 129 -33.67 -26.54 43.22
N ALA A 130 -34.27 -26.79 42.05
CA ALA A 130 -35.42 -27.68 41.90
C ALA A 130 -35.15 -29.12 42.40
N LEU A 131 -33.99 -29.70 42.06
CA LEU A 131 -33.55 -31.02 42.56
C LEU A 131 -33.25 -31.08 44.08
N ARG A 132 -33.48 -29.99 44.82
CA ARG A 132 -33.37 -29.90 46.29
C ARG A 132 -34.66 -29.43 46.96
N GLY A 133 -35.65 -29.03 46.17
CA GLY A 133 -36.95 -28.56 46.61
C GLY A 133 -37.96 -29.70 46.71
N THR A 134 -39.24 -29.37 46.56
CA THR A 134 -40.33 -30.34 46.51
C THR A 134 -40.66 -30.75 45.07
N ASP A 135 -41.62 -31.66 44.91
CA ASP A 135 -42.08 -32.11 43.58
C ASP A 135 -42.82 -31.00 42.82
N GLU A 136 -43.39 -30.02 43.55
CA GLU A 136 -43.87 -28.75 42.99
C GLU A 136 -42.72 -27.88 42.45
N ASP A 137 -41.57 -27.77 43.12
CA ASP A 137 -40.41 -27.02 42.62
C ASP A 137 -39.85 -27.64 41.33
N ILE A 138 -39.77 -28.96 41.29
CA ILE A 138 -39.39 -29.75 40.10
C ILE A 138 -40.37 -29.46 38.95
N THR A 139 -41.67 -29.48 39.23
CA THR A 139 -42.72 -29.22 38.24
C THR A 139 -42.72 -27.76 37.77
N ALA A 140 -42.52 -26.80 38.67
CA ALA A 140 -42.41 -25.37 38.37
C ALA A 140 -41.18 -25.05 37.52
N PHE A 141 -40.05 -25.72 37.77
CA PHE A 141 -38.87 -25.64 36.92
C PHE A 141 -39.12 -26.23 35.53
N LEU A 142 -39.71 -27.42 35.42
CA LEU A 142 -39.98 -28.08 34.14
C LEU A 142 -41.01 -27.33 33.28
N THR A 143 -41.99 -26.67 33.90
CA THR A 143 -43.02 -25.89 33.19
C THR A 143 -42.55 -24.49 32.81
N THR A 144 -41.92 -23.75 33.72
CA THR A 144 -41.61 -22.32 33.53
C THR A 144 -40.15 -21.98 33.84
N GLY A 145 -39.61 -22.46 34.97
CA GLY A 145 -38.31 -22.02 35.49
C GLY A 145 -37.13 -22.25 34.54
N GLN A 146 -37.13 -23.36 33.79
CA GLN A 146 -36.09 -23.66 32.80
C GLN A 146 -36.01 -22.63 31.66
N TYR A 147 -37.13 -22.00 31.30
CA TYR A 147 -37.20 -21.03 30.22
C TYR A 147 -36.80 -19.63 30.71
N VAL A 148 -37.21 -19.26 31.93
CA VAL A 148 -36.76 -18.02 32.59
C VAL A 148 -35.24 -18.04 32.79
N ALA A 149 -34.70 -19.16 33.28
CA ALA A 149 -33.26 -19.32 33.46
C ALA A 149 -32.49 -19.35 32.14
N ARG A 150 -33.07 -19.88 31.05
CA ARG A 150 -32.46 -19.81 29.72
C ARG A 150 -32.43 -18.40 29.15
N ALA A 151 -33.52 -17.63 29.32
CA ALA A 151 -33.54 -16.22 28.94
C ALA A 151 -32.47 -15.43 29.71
N GLU A 152 -32.25 -15.73 30.99
CA GLU A 152 -31.15 -15.14 31.76
C GLU A 152 -29.76 -15.50 31.18
N ASP A 153 -29.51 -16.77 30.86
CA ASP A 153 -28.26 -17.19 30.21
C ASP A 153 -28.05 -16.50 28.84
N GLU A 154 -29.12 -16.34 28.04
CA GLU A 154 -29.10 -15.61 26.76
C GLU A 154 -28.84 -14.11 26.94
N ASP A 155 -29.45 -13.46 27.93
CA ASP A 155 -29.25 -12.03 28.20
C ASP A 155 -27.85 -11.75 28.77
N ARG A 156 -27.32 -12.62 29.63
CA ARG A 156 -25.91 -12.59 30.04
C ARG A 156 -24.97 -12.71 28.84
N ALA A 157 -25.27 -13.57 27.87
CA ALA A 157 -24.48 -13.71 26.65
C ALA A 157 -24.53 -12.46 25.74
N LYS A 158 -25.72 -11.85 25.56
CA LYS A 158 -25.88 -10.57 24.81
C LYS A 158 -25.04 -9.45 25.44
N ILE A 159 -25.09 -9.31 26.77
CA ILE A 159 -24.36 -8.27 27.49
C ILE A 159 -22.85 -8.51 27.48
N ALA A 160 -22.41 -9.77 27.58
CA ALA A 160 -20.99 -10.13 27.40
C ALA A 160 -20.49 -9.78 26.00
N ALA A 161 -21.29 -10.00 24.95
CA ALA A 161 -20.94 -9.61 23.58
C ALA A 161 -20.85 -8.07 23.43
N ILE A 162 -21.75 -7.31 24.05
CA ILE A 162 -21.68 -5.83 24.09
C ILE A 162 -20.39 -5.36 24.76
N ILE A 163 -19.98 -5.94 25.90
CA ILE A 163 -18.73 -5.58 26.59
C ILE A 163 -17.50 -5.90 25.71
N ALA A 164 -17.55 -7.02 24.98
CA ALA A 164 -16.45 -7.51 24.15
C ALA A 164 -16.24 -6.73 22.84
N ASP A 165 -17.24 -5.99 22.35
CA ASP A 165 -17.07 -5.10 21.19
C ASP A 165 -16.08 -3.95 21.52
N PRO A 166 -14.96 -3.80 20.77
CA PRO A 166 -14.03 -2.70 20.96
C PRO A 166 -14.65 -1.30 20.75
N LEU A 167 -15.76 -1.21 20.00
CA LEU A 167 -16.47 0.04 19.74
C LEU A 167 -17.41 0.45 20.89
N THR A 168 -17.70 -0.46 21.83
CA THR A 168 -18.53 -0.16 23.02
C THR A 168 -17.81 0.85 23.91
N GLY A 169 -18.49 1.99 24.11
CA GLY A 169 -17.99 3.11 24.91
C GLY A 169 -17.99 2.84 26.43
N PRO A 170 -17.37 3.75 27.21
CA PRO A 170 -17.20 3.58 28.64
C PRO A 170 -18.52 3.53 29.42
N LYS A 171 -19.56 4.31 29.05
CA LYS A 171 -20.83 4.35 29.79
C LYS A 171 -21.68 3.11 29.54
N VAL A 172 -21.71 2.62 28.31
CA VAL A 172 -22.35 1.33 27.98
C VAL A 172 -21.63 0.19 28.69
N ARG A 173 -20.28 0.16 28.70
CA ARG A 173 -19.50 -0.88 29.40
C ARG A 173 -19.70 -0.85 30.92
N GLU A 174 -19.69 0.32 31.54
CA GLU A 174 -19.95 0.52 32.98
C GLU A 174 -21.34 -0.01 33.38
N ALA A 175 -22.37 0.32 32.61
CA ALA A 175 -23.75 -0.16 32.84
C ALA A 175 -23.89 -1.67 32.56
N ALA A 176 -23.26 -2.20 31.52
CA ALA A 176 -23.24 -3.63 31.21
C ALA A 176 -22.57 -4.46 32.32
N GLU A 177 -21.43 -4.01 32.83
CA GLU A 177 -20.71 -4.65 33.94
C GLU A 177 -21.47 -4.55 35.28
N LYS A 178 -22.32 -3.53 35.46
CA LYS A 178 -23.27 -3.43 36.58
C LYS A 178 -24.40 -4.45 36.40
N ALA A 179 -25.00 -4.54 35.21
CA ALA A 179 -26.10 -5.45 34.91
C ALA A 179 -25.70 -6.93 35.07
N LEU A 180 -24.49 -7.32 34.64
CA LEU A 180 -23.97 -8.69 34.82
C LEU A 180 -23.84 -9.12 36.29
N LYS A 181 -23.74 -8.18 37.24
CA LYS A 181 -23.70 -8.45 38.69
C LYS A 181 -25.10 -8.63 39.31
N GLY A 182 -26.16 -8.31 38.56
CA GLY A 182 -27.56 -8.53 38.94
C GLY A 182 -28.12 -9.88 38.46
N GLY A 183 -29.45 -10.00 38.50
CA GLY A 183 -30.21 -11.16 38.02
C GLY A 183 -31.00 -10.88 36.74
N ALA A 184 -31.95 -11.77 36.43
CA ALA A 184 -32.78 -11.70 35.21
C ALA A 184 -33.66 -10.44 35.05
N ALA A 185 -33.73 -9.54 36.04
CA ALA A 185 -34.42 -8.26 35.92
C ALA A 185 -33.47 -7.14 35.46
N GLU A 186 -32.31 -7.02 36.10
CA GLU A 186 -31.28 -6.03 35.80
C GLU A 186 -30.69 -6.21 34.41
N LEU A 187 -30.50 -7.46 33.97
CA LEU A 187 -30.00 -7.80 32.64
C LEU A 187 -30.95 -7.30 31.53
N ARG A 188 -32.26 -7.55 31.68
CA ARG A 188 -33.28 -7.09 30.73
C ARG A 188 -33.48 -5.58 30.78
N HIS A 189 -33.52 -4.99 31.97
CA HIS A 189 -33.60 -3.53 32.10
C HIS A 189 -32.42 -2.82 31.45
N PHE A 190 -31.21 -3.39 31.51
CA PHE A 190 -30.07 -2.87 30.75
C PHE A 190 -30.29 -2.98 29.24
N LEU A 191 -30.65 -4.17 28.72
CA LEU A 191 -30.81 -4.39 27.28
C LEU A 191 -31.97 -3.58 26.66
N GLU A 192 -33.06 -3.40 27.39
CA GLU A 192 -34.28 -2.73 26.91
C GLU A 192 -34.29 -1.21 27.18
N VAL A 193 -33.56 -0.73 28.19
CA VAL A 193 -33.60 0.69 28.62
C VAL A 193 -32.20 1.30 28.75
N GLU A 194 -31.36 0.87 29.72
CA GLU A 194 -30.10 1.58 30.01
C GLU A 194 -29.14 1.61 28.81
N LEU A 195 -29.15 0.60 27.94
CA LEU A 195 -28.29 0.51 26.75
C LEU A 195 -28.47 1.72 25.82
N ALA A 196 -29.72 2.07 25.48
CA ALA A 196 -30.00 3.21 24.61
C ALA A 196 -29.63 4.54 25.29
N GLU A 197 -29.94 4.68 26.58
CA GLU A 197 -29.55 5.86 27.38
C GLU A 197 -28.03 6.06 27.45
N LYS A 198 -27.25 4.97 27.53
CA LYS A 198 -25.79 5.03 27.72
C LYS A 198 -25.06 5.14 26.38
N GLN A 199 -25.65 4.67 25.29
CA GLN A 199 -25.13 4.88 23.93
C GLN A 199 -25.07 6.37 23.56
N GLN A 200 -26.04 7.19 23.96
CA GLN A 200 -26.05 8.63 23.63
C GLN A 200 -24.81 9.41 24.13
N PRO A 201 -24.42 9.40 25.42
CA PRO A 201 -23.22 10.09 25.89
C PRO A 201 -21.93 9.46 25.33
N ASP A 202 -21.89 8.15 25.08
CA ASP A 202 -20.72 7.50 24.48
C ASP A 202 -20.54 7.88 22.99
N ASN A 203 -21.63 7.97 22.23
CA ASN A 203 -21.64 8.44 20.85
C ASN A 203 -21.21 9.91 20.75
N LEU A 204 -21.72 10.76 21.64
CA LEU A 204 -21.28 12.16 21.75
C LEU A 204 -19.79 12.25 22.11
N LEU A 205 -19.31 11.49 23.10
CA LEU A 205 -17.89 11.46 23.48
C LEU A 205 -16.99 10.96 22.34
N ARG A 206 -17.43 9.94 21.58
CA ARG A 206 -16.74 9.49 20.37
C ARG A 206 -16.67 10.61 19.32
N LEU A 207 -17.78 11.32 19.11
CA LEU A 207 -17.85 12.39 18.12
C LEU A 207 -17.00 13.62 18.50
N THR A 208 -17.01 14.03 19.78
CA THR A 208 -16.12 15.08 20.32
C THR A 208 -14.66 14.74 20.10
N ARG A 209 -14.22 13.51 20.44
CA ARG A 209 -12.84 13.06 20.16
C ARG A 209 -12.47 13.17 18.68
N ILE A 210 -13.40 12.87 17.77
CA ILE A 210 -13.16 13.01 16.33
C ILE A 210 -13.03 14.49 15.94
N ALA A 211 -13.88 15.39 16.45
CA ALA A 211 -13.78 16.84 16.20
C ALA A 211 -12.48 17.46 16.77
N ASP A 212 -12.02 16.99 17.93
CA ASP A 212 -10.77 17.41 18.57
C ASP A 212 -9.50 16.95 17.79
N GLY A 213 -9.64 16.00 16.86
CA GLY A 213 -8.54 15.49 16.04
C GLY A 213 -7.92 14.17 16.52
N ALA A 214 -8.60 13.42 17.39
CA ALA A 214 -8.14 12.11 17.82
C ALA A 214 -8.08 11.12 16.64
N GLU A 215 -7.33 10.02 16.83
CA GLU A 215 -7.22 8.91 15.86
C GLU A 215 -6.71 9.33 14.47
N GLY A 216 -6.07 10.50 14.36
CA GLY A 216 -5.57 11.06 13.10
C GLY A 216 -6.65 11.71 12.23
N ALA A 217 -7.78 12.13 12.82
CA ALA A 217 -8.87 12.78 12.09
C ALA A 217 -8.40 14.06 11.36
N GLY A 218 -8.56 14.07 10.03
CA GLY A 218 -8.17 15.18 9.17
C GLY A 218 -9.17 16.35 9.19
N PRO A 219 -8.85 17.47 8.51
CA PRO A 219 -9.66 18.69 8.55
C PRO A 219 -11.14 18.49 8.19
N ALA A 220 -11.45 17.68 7.18
CA ALA A 220 -12.83 17.42 6.75
C ALA A 220 -13.58 16.53 7.75
N LEU A 221 -12.95 15.47 8.27
CA LEU A 221 -13.55 14.61 9.29
C LEU A 221 -13.82 15.39 10.59
N ARG A 222 -12.90 16.25 11.01
CA ARG A 222 -13.07 17.13 12.18
C ARG A 222 -14.20 18.12 11.99
N LEU A 223 -14.28 18.77 10.82
CA LEU A 223 -15.35 19.72 10.49
C LEU A 223 -16.72 19.03 10.46
N ALA A 224 -16.83 17.88 9.79
CA ALA A 224 -18.08 17.12 9.71
C ALA A 224 -18.54 16.62 11.10
N ALA A 225 -17.61 16.22 11.97
CA ALA A 225 -17.92 15.88 13.35
C ALA A 225 -18.43 17.09 14.15
N ALA A 226 -17.80 18.26 14.01
CA ALA A 226 -18.23 19.49 14.66
C ALA A 226 -19.62 19.97 14.17
N VAL A 227 -19.94 19.80 12.89
CA VAL A 227 -21.27 20.08 12.33
C VAL A 227 -22.32 19.16 12.95
N ALA A 228 -22.05 17.85 13.05
CA ALA A 228 -22.96 16.89 13.66
C ALA A 228 -23.16 17.13 15.18
N LEU A 229 -22.12 17.56 15.91
CA LEU A 229 -22.24 17.96 17.34
C LEU A 229 -23.13 19.19 17.55
N ASN A 230 -23.21 20.08 16.56
CA ASN A 230 -24.08 21.27 16.57
C ASN A 230 -25.48 20.99 15.97
N GLY A 231 -25.76 19.74 15.59
CA GLY A 231 -27.03 19.29 15.04
C GLY A 231 -27.96 18.67 16.09
N SER A 232 -28.85 17.81 15.62
CA SER A 232 -29.65 16.91 16.46
C SER A 232 -28.87 15.62 16.78
N TYR A 233 -29.39 14.81 17.71
CA TYR A 233 -28.82 13.47 17.94
C TYR A 233 -28.97 12.54 16.71
N GLN A 234 -29.89 12.82 15.78
CA GLN A 234 -29.95 12.07 14.52
C GLN A 234 -28.73 12.40 13.63
N ASP A 235 -28.28 13.66 13.58
CA ASP A 235 -27.08 14.04 12.82
C ASP A 235 -25.81 13.37 13.39
N VAL A 236 -25.76 13.17 14.72
CA VAL A 236 -24.71 12.39 15.40
C VAL A 236 -24.73 10.92 14.95
N LEU A 237 -25.91 10.30 14.89
CA LEU A 237 -26.06 8.91 14.42
C LEU A 237 -25.74 8.77 12.93
N ASP A 238 -26.25 9.66 12.07
CA ASP A 238 -26.05 9.63 10.62
C ASP A 238 -24.57 9.86 10.26
N PHE A 239 -23.87 10.72 11.01
CA PHE A 239 -22.41 10.86 10.91
C PHE A 239 -21.68 9.58 11.30
N LEU A 240 -22.00 8.99 12.47
CA LEU A 240 -21.33 7.79 12.98
C LEU A 240 -21.64 6.53 12.14
N ALA A 241 -22.78 6.51 11.45
CA ALA A 241 -23.17 5.44 10.52
C ALA A 241 -22.55 5.64 9.11
N THR A 242 -22.55 6.87 8.57
CA THR A 242 -22.19 7.12 7.17
C THR A 242 -21.28 8.34 6.95
N GLY A 243 -21.58 9.49 7.58
CA GLY A 243 -20.90 10.76 7.29
C GLY A 243 -19.39 10.74 7.55
N GLN A 244 -18.93 10.01 8.57
CA GLN A 244 -17.50 9.85 8.88
C GLN A 244 -16.70 9.26 7.71
N TYR A 245 -17.30 8.40 6.87
CA TYR A 245 -16.61 7.76 5.75
C TYR A 245 -16.47 8.70 4.55
N ALA A 246 -17.50 9.52 4.27
CA ALA A 246 -17.43 10.55 3.24
C ALA A 246 -16.39 11.62 3.58
N ALA A 247 -16.32 12.03 4.86
CA ALA A 247 -15.35 13.02 5.31
C ALA A 247 -13.90 12.46 5.34
N ARG A 248 -13.70 11.19 5.74
CA ARG A 248 -12.40 10.51 5.59
C ARG A 248 -11.95 10.42 4.12
N ALA A 249 -12.87 10.15 3.20
CA ALA A 249 -12.56 10.13 1.78
C ALA A 249 -12.16 11.51 1.22
N GLU A 250 -12.71 12.61 1.76
CA GLU A 250 -12.20 13.96 1.46
C GLU A 250 -10.80 14.16 2.03
N ASP A 251 -10.54 13.82 3.28
CA ASP A 251 -9.21 13.96 3.90
C ASP A 251 -8.13 13.17 3.16
N GLU A 252 -8.44 11.93 2.74
CA GLU A 252 -7.54 11.14 1.92
C GLU A 252 -7.26 11.78 0.55
N ASP A 253 -8.28 12.24 -0.16
CA ASP A 253 -8.10 12.85 -1.47
C ASP A 253 -7.42 14.23 -1.36
N ARG A 254 -7.66 14.97 -0.27
CA ARG A 254 -6.93 16.20 0.08
C ARG A 254 -5.44 15.91 0.30
N ALA A 255 -5.10 14.92 1.11
CA ALA A 255 -3.71 14.51 1.35
C ALA A 255 -2.99 14.05 0.07
N LYS A 256 -3.68 13.37 -0.85
CA LYS A 256 -3.14 13.00 -2.18
C LYS A 256 -2.81 14.23 -3.04
N VAL A 257 -3.62 15.29 -2.95
CA VAL A 257 -3.38 16.55 -3.68
C VAL A 257 -2.29 17.40 -2.99
N GLU A 258 -2.25 17.45 -1.67
CA GLU A 258 -1.18 18.13 -0.91
C GLU A 258 0.19 17.49 -1.17
N ALA A 259 0.27 16.16 -1.25
CA ALA A 259 1.48 15.44 -1.63
C ALA A 259 1.99 15.80 -3.03
N LEU A 260 1.09 16.07 -4.00
CA LEU A 260 1.47 16.53 -5.33
C LEU A 260 2.04 17.96 -5.30
N VAL A 261 1.50 18.85 -4.46
CA VAL A 261 2.08 20.19 -4.26
C VAL A 261 3.41 20.12 -3.52
N ALA A 262 3.58 19.18 -2.57
CA ALA A 262 4.82 19.02 -1.81
C ALA A 262 5.98 18.44 -2.64
N ASP A 263 5.73 17.57 -3.62
CA ASP A 263 6.79 16.99 -4.46
C ASP A 263 7.45 18.06 -5.38
N PRO A 264 8.76 18.32 -5.27
CA PRO A 264 9.47 19.24 -6.16
C PRO A 264 9.56 18.76 -7.61
N LYS A 265 9.27 17.48 -7.90
CA LYS A 265 9.22 16.93 -9.26
C LYS A 265 7.89 17.19 -9.98
N THR A 266 6.85 17.61 -9.24
CA THR A 266 5.55 17.94 -9.84
C THR A 266 5.67 19.19 -10.72
N GLY A 267 5.29 19.05 -11.99
CA GLY A 267 5.29 20.12 -12.99
C GLY A 267 4.34 21.28 -12.66
N PRO A 268 4.53 22.44 -13.33
CA PRO A 268 3.82 23.67 -13.00
C PRO A 268 2.31 23.57 -13.22
N GLY A 269 1.84 22.97 -14.31
CA GLY A 269 0.42 22.82 -14.59
C GLY A 269 -0.29 21.89 -13.59
N VAL A 270 0.34 20.78 -13.22
CA VAL A 270 -0.18 19.89 -12.17
C VAL A 270 -0.21 20.60 -10.81
N ARG A 271 0.82 21.38 -10.48
CA ARG A 271 0.92 22.14 -9.23
C ARG A 271 -0.16 23.21 -9.12
N GLU A 272 -0.34 24.04 -10.15
CA GLU A 272 -1.41 25.05 -10.18
C GLU A 272 -2.80 24.41 -10.10
N GLY A 273 -3.02 23.32 -10.85
CA GLY A 273 -4.28 22.57 -10.80
C GLY A 273 -4.58 21.96 -9.42
N ALA A 274 -3.55 21.48 -8.72
CA ALA A 274 -3.63 20.96 -7.36
C ALA A 274 -3.94 22.07 -6.36
N GLU A 275 -3.22 23.19 -6.42
CA GLU A 275 -3.49 24.38 -5.60
C GLU A 275 -4.87 25.00 -5.85
N GLN A 276 -5.42 24.87 -7.06
CA GLN A 276 -6.81 25.24 -7.35
C GLN A 276 -7.79 24.26 -6.68
N ALA A 277 -7.52 22.95 -6.71
CA ALA A 277 -8.37 21.93 -6.12
C ALA A 277 -8.41 21.99 -4.58
N LEU A 278 -7.29 22.30 -3.92
CA LEU A 278 -7.21 22.44 -2.47
C LEU A 278 -8.07 23.58 -1.91
N LYS A 279 -8.35 24.60 -2.72
CA LYS A 279 -9.26 25.72 -2.40
C LYS A 279 -10.74 25.34 -2.48
N GLY A 280 -11.06 24.14 -3.00
CA GLY A 280 -12.39 23.57 -3.06
C GLY A 280 -12.63 22.46 -2.02
N GLY A 281 -13.74 21.74 -2.18
CA GLY A 281 -14.12 20.60 -1.32
C GLY A 281 -13.92 19.24 -2.00
N ALA A 282 -14.46 18.16 -1.41
CA ALA A 282 -14.38 16.79 -1.94
C ALA A 282 -14.61 16.67 -3.45
N ALA A 283 -15.61 17.38 -4.00
CA ALA A 283 -15.93 17.32 -5.43
C ALA A 283 -14.82 17.89 -6.33
N ASP A 284 -14.16 18.97 -5.90
CA ASP A 284 -13.08 19.62 -6.64
C ASP A 284 -11.79 18.79 -6.58
N LEU A 285 -11.46 18.27 -5.40
CA LEU A 285 -10.36 17.33 -5.16
C LEU A 285 -10.52 16.07 -6.02
N ARG A 286 -11.70 15.46 -5.98
CA ARG A 286 -12.01 14.25 -6.77
C ARG A 286 -11.93 14.51 -8.26
N THR A 287 -12.51 15.63 -8.73
CA THR A 287 -12.47 16.03 -10.15
C THR A 287 -11.04 16.32 -10.61
N PHE A 288 -10.21 16.92 -9.76
CA PHE A 288 -8.79 17.10 -10.06
C PHE A 288 -8.09 15.75 -10.20
N LEU A 289 -8.15 14.89 -9.17
CA LEU A 289 -7.44 13.60 -9.15
C LEU A 289 -7.85 12.67 -10.31
N THR A 290 -9.13 12.60 -10.66
CA THR A 290 -9.61 11.69 -11.73
C THR A 290 -9.53 12.28 -13.14
N THR A 291 -9.72 13.59 -13.29
CA THR A 291 -10.09 14.19 -14.60
C THR A 291 -9.16 15.32 -15.07
N LYS A 292 -8.55 16.09 -14.15
CA LYS A 292 -7.56 17.12 -14.51
C LYS A 292 -6.14 16.58 -14.47
N LEU A 293 -5.77 15.86 -13.41
CA LEU A 293 -4.41 15.38 -13.14
C LEU A 293 -3.76 14.60 -14.31
N PRO A 294 -4.44 13.66 -15.00
CA PRO A 294 -3.82 12.98 -16.14
C PRO A 294 -3.51 13.91 -17.32
N ARG A 295 -4.38 14.90 -17.58
CA ARG A 295 -4.19 15.88 -18.66
C ARG A 295 -3.04 16.84 -18.34
N LEU A 296 -3.07 17.44 -17.16
CA LEU A 296 -2.03 18.36 -16.70
C LEU A 296 -0.64 17.69 -16.66
N ARG A 297 -0.57 16.40 -16.31
CA ARG A 297 0.68 15.61 -16.42
C ARG A 297 1.14 15.45 -17.86
N SER A 298 0.23 15.20 -18.80
CA SER A 298 0.55 15.13 -20.24
C SER A 298 1.05 16.46 -20.77
N ASP A 299 0.38 17.56 -20.43
CA ASP A 299 0.74 18.91 -20.82
C ASP A 299 2.15 19.28 -20.27
N ASP A 300 2.39 19.11 -18.96
CA ASP A 300 3.69 19.35 -18.33
C ASP A 300 4.80 18.45 -18.92
N ASN A 301 4.49 17.17 -19.20
CA ASN A 301 5.44 16.25 -19.83
C ASN A 301 5.78 16.66 -21.27
N ARG A 302 4.82 17.14 -22.05
CA ARG A 302 5.05 17.62 -23.43
C ARG A 302 5.87 18.91 -23.44
N VAL A 303 5.64 19.83 -22.50
CA VAL A 303 6.50 21.02 -22.30
C VAL A 303 7.92 20.62 -21.92
N LYS A 304 8.09 19.70 -20.96
CA LYS A 304 9.41 19.18 -20.57
C LYS A 304 10.13 18.48 -21.73
N LEU A 305 9.41 17.71 -22.55
CA LEU A 305 9.95 17.07 -23.75
C LEU A 305 10.50 18.10 -24.74
N SER A 306 9.74 19.17 -25.02
CA SER A 306 10.18 20.25 -25.91
C SER A 306 11.44 20.94 -25.37
N GLN A 307 11.49 21.26 -24.07
CA GLN A 307 12.67 21.88 -23.44
C GLN A 307 13.93 21.00 -23.56
N LEU A 308 13.78 19.68 -23.43
CA LEU A 308 14.90 18.73 -23.62
C LEU A 308 15.30 18.59 -25.10
N MET A 309 14.36 18.75 -26.04
CA MET A 309 14.64 18.80 -27.48
C MET A 309 15.38 20.10 -27.87
N ASP A 310 15.02 21.24 -27.29
CA ASP A 310 15.72 22.51 -27.52
C ASP A 310 17.16 22.46 -26.99
N GLN A 311 17.36 21.92 -25.78
CA GLN A 311 18.66 21.90 -25.09
C GLN A 311 19.55 20.69 -25.45
N GLY A 312 18.98 19.62 -26.02
CA GLY A 312 19.65 18.35 -26.26
C GLY A 312 20.69 18.34 -27.39
N GLY A 313 21.45 17.25 -27.49
CA GLY A 313 22.25 16.94 -28.67
C GLY A 313 21.41 16.29 -29.80
N PRO A 314 22.04 15.87 -30.90
CA PRO A 314 21.36 15.21 -32.01
C PRO A 314 20.55 13.97 -31.61
N GLY A 315 21.10 13.08 -30.77
CA GLY A 315 20.45 11.85 -30.31
C GLY A 315 19.25 12.14 -29.42
N VAL A 316 19.38 13.08 -28.46
CA VAL A 316 18.26 13.54 -27.63
C VAL A 316 17.16 14.13 -28.50
N ARG A 317 17.48 14.89 -29.56
CA ARG A 317 16.49 15.45 -30.49
C ARG A 317 15.78 14.38 -31.32
N GLU A 318 16.50 13.40 -31.87
CA GLU A 318 15.90 12.30 -32.63
C GLU A 318 14.95 11.47 -31.74
N ALA A 319 15.41 11.08 -30.56
CA ALA A 319 14.61 10.31 -29.61
C ALA A 319 13.41 11.10 -29.06
N ALA A 320 13.53 12.43 -28.90
CA ALA A 320 12.41 13.30 -28.51
C ALA A 320 11.38 13.47 -29.64
N SER A 321 11.83 13.68 -30.90
CA SER A 321 10.94 13.73 -32.06
C SER A 321 10.14 12.43 -32.15
N LYS A 322 10.81 11.28 -32.10
CA LYS A 322 10.19 9.96 -32.14
C LYS A 322 9.12 9.73 -31.06
N ALA A 323 9.25 10.38 -29.89
CA ALA A 323 8.24 10.35 -28.83
C ALA A 323 7.03 11.25 -29.13
N LEU A 324 7.23 12.41 -29.80
CA LEU A 324 6.15 13.25 -30.32
C LEU A 324 5.43 12.60 -31.50
N ASP A 325 6.18 12.05 -32.46
CA ASP A 325 5.70 11.41 -33.69
C ASP A 325 4.85 10.16 -33.39
N ALA A 326 5.11 9.48 -32.27
CA ALA A 326 4.28 8.40 -31.74
C ALA A 326 2.90 8.85 -31.21
N GLY A 327 2.64 10.17 -31.15
CA GLY A 327 1.34 10.78 -30.87
C GLY A 327 0.75 10.56 -29.46
N THR A 328 1.40 9.77 -28.61
CA THR A 328 0.82 9.21 -27.39
C THR A 328 1.59 9.61 -26.14
N ASP A 329 0.85 9.91 -25.07
CA ASP A 329 1.39 10.40 -23.80
C ASP A 329 2.32 9.36 -23.14
N ALA A 330 2.03 8.07 -23.34
CA ALA A 330 2.87 6.97 -22.88
C ALA A 330 4.24 6.93 -23.60
N ALA A 331 4.34 7.36 -24.86
CA ALA A 331 5.62 7.47 -25.56
C ALA A 331 6.45 8.66 -25.04
N VAL A 332 5.79 9.79 -24.76
CA VAL A 332 6.39 10.96 -24.09
C VAL A 332 6.91 10.57 -22.70
N GLU A 333 6.10 9.89 -21.90
CA GLU A 333 6.49 9.44 -20.55
C GLU A 333 7.63 8.40 -20.58
N ALA A 334 7.59 7.43 -21.49
CA ALA A 334 8.68 6.46 -21.68
C ALA A 334 10.00 7.13 -22.09
N PHE A 335 9.96 8.17 -22.92
CA PHE A 335 11.14 8.99 -23.21
C PHE A 335 11.63 9.71 -21.94
N LEU A 336 10.76 10.41 -21.21
CA LEU A 336 11.16 11.20 -20.05
C LEU A 336 11.70 10.36 -18.88
N ASN A 337 11.23 9.13 -18.73
CA ASN A 337 11.65 8.22 -17.67
C ASN A 337 12.88 7.36 -18.04
N GLU A 338 13.03 6.95 -19.31
CA GLU A 338 14.11 6.05 -19.75
C GLU A 338 14.85 6.48 -21.02
N GLY A 339 14.13 6.96 -22.04
CA GLY A 339 14.71 7.26 -23.36
C GLY A 339 15.72 8.40 -23.33
N PHE A 340 15.45 9.44 -22.54
CA PHE A 340 16.29 10.63 -22.41
C PHE A 340 17.70 10.30 -21.93
N ALA A 341 17.83 9.49 -20.87
CA ALA A 341 19.14 9.13 -20.32
C ALA A 341 19.99 8.32 -21.31
N LYS A 342 19.36 7.45 -22.10
CA LYS A 342 20.02 6.63 -23.14
C LYS A 342 20.52 7.52 -24.30
N ALA A 343 19.64 8.37 -24.84
CA ALA A 343 19.98 9.30 -25.91
C ALA A 343 21.02 10.36 -25.49
N GLN A 344 20.95 10.83 -24.24
CA GLN A 344 21.93 11.77 -23.67
C GLN A 344 23.32 11.12 -23.49
N PHE A 345 23.38 9.84 -23.11
CA PHE A 345 24.65 9.10 -23.05
C PHE A 345 25.27 8.87 -24.43
N GLU A 346 24.45 8.66 -25.47
CA GLU A 346 24.92 8.56 -26.85
C GLU A 346 25.50 9.88 -27.36
N ASP A 347 24.81 11.01 -27.12
CA ASP A 347 25.32 12.36 -27.42
C ASP A 347 26.62 12.66 -26.65
N ASP A 348 26.66 12.42 -25.34
CA ASP A 348 27.84 12.66 -24.50
C ASP A 348 29.06 11.85 -25.00
N ARG A 349 28.88 10.57 -25.36
CA ARG A 349 29.97 9.75 -25.92
C ARG A 349 30.47 10.27 -27.27
N VAL A 350 29.61 10.87 -28.09
CA VAL A 350 30.03 11.53 -29.34
C VAL A 350 30.87 12.77 -29.04
N GLU A 351 30.54 13.57 -28.03
CA GLU A 351 31.38 14.71 -27.63
C GLU A 351 32.74 14.26 -27.05
N VAL A 352 32.80 13.19 -26.25
CA VAL A 352 34.10 12.65 -25.77
C VAL A 352 34.95 12.12 -26.93
N LEU A 353 34.34 11.46 -27.93
CA LEU A 353 35.05 11.06 -29.15
C LEU A 353 35.58 12.26 -29.95
N ARG A 354 34.87 13.40 -29.98
CA ARG A 354 35.39 14.64 -30.58
C ARG A 354 36.56 15.22 -29.78
N VAL A 355 36.55 15.14 -28.45
CA VAL A 355 37.71 15.53 -27.62
C VAL A 355 38.92 14.65 -27.93
N ILE A 356 38.73 13.32 -28.07
CA ILE A 356 39.82 12.39 -28.41
C ILE A 356 40.36 12.66 -29.84
N ALA A 357 39.50 13.05 -30.78
CA ALA A 357 39.88 13.36 -32.16
C ALA A 357 40.47 14.77 -32.38
N ASP A 358 40.35 15.67 -31.41
CA ASP A 358 40.92 17.02 -31.47
C ASP A 358 42.46 16.96 -31.34
N LYS A 359 43.15 17.53 -32.33
CA LYS A 359 44.62 17.57 -32.39
C LYS A 359 45.25 18.48 -31.33
N GLU A 360 44.47 19.36 -30.72
CA GLU A 360 44.93 20.20 -29.61
C GLU A 360 44.76 19.53 -28.23
N THR A 361 44.09 18.38 -28.14
CA THR A 361 43.95 17.59 -26.91
C THR A 361 45.32 17.06 -26.44
N GLY A 362 45.64 17.32 -25.17
CA GLY A 362 46.88 16.85 -24.57
C GLY A 362 46.77 15.43 -23.97
N PRO A 363 47.90 14.84 -23.55
CA PRO A 363 47.95 13.45 -23.11
C PRO A 363 47.12 13.18 -21.84
N HIS A 364 47.01 14.14 -20.92
CA HIS A 364 46.21 13.94 -19.71
C HIS A 364 44.70 13.98 -20.02
N THR A 365 44.26 14.91 -20.87
CA THR A 365 42.88 14.96 -21.36
C THR A 365 42.52 13.71 -22.16
N ALA A 366 43.40 13.23 -23.05
CA ALA A 366 43.15 12.03 -23.85
C ALA A 366 43.04 10.75 -23.00
N ALA A 367 43.92 10.57 -22.01
CA ALA A 367 43.88 9.42 -21.12
C ALA A 367 42.62 9.38 -20.23
N ALA A 368 42.19 10.55 -19.73
CA ALA A 368 40.94 10.67 -18.97
C ALA A 368 39.70 10.46 -19.86
N ALA A 369 39.71 10.98 -21.10
CA ALA A 369 38.63 10.78 -22.07
C ALA A 369 38.42 9.30 -22.40
N GLN A 370 39.51 8.55 -22.63
CA GLN A 370 39.44 7.10 -22.85
C GLN A 370 38.88 6.38 -21.61
N LYS A 371 39.43 6.66 -20.42
CA LYS A 371 38.93 6.09 -19.15
C LYS A 371 37.43 6.35 -18.93
N ALA A 372 36.94 7.53 -19.31
CA ALA A 372 35.52 7.87 -19.23
C ALA A 372 34.68 7.08 -20.24
N MET A 373 35.17 6.89 -21.47
CA MET A 373 34.54 6.06 -22.51
C MET A 373 34.49 4.56 -22.17
N ASP A 374 35.42 4.09 -21.35
CA ASP A 374 35.45 2.72 -20.78
C ASP A 374 34.52 2.57 -19.55
N GLY A 375 33.96 3.68 -19.05
CA GLY A 375 33.08 3.74 -17.89
C GLY A 375 31.58 3.80 -18.22
N ASN A 376 30.80 4.35 -17.30
CA ASN A 376 29.34 4.47 -17.41
C ASN A 376 28.87 5.90 -17.79
N ALA A 377 27.56 6.12 -17.88
CA ALA A 377 27.00 7.42 -18.28
C ALA A 377 27.37 8.57 -17.32
N GLU A 378 27.49 8.30 -16.03
CA GLU A 378 27.95 9.28 -15.05
C GLU A 378 29.45 9.58 -15.23
N ASP A 379 30.29 8.59 -15.58
CA ASP A 379 31.71 8.79 -15.84
C ASP A 379 31.95 9.69 -17.07
N VAL A 380 31.28 9.40 -18.19
CA VAL A 380 31.35 10.21 -19.43
C VAL A 380 30.87 11.64 -19.17
N ARG A 381 29.73 11.80 -18.49
CA ARG A 381 29.16 13.11 -18.15
C ARG A 381 30.03 13.90 -17.18
N ARG A 382 30.58 13.26 -16.15
CA ARG A 382 31.51 13.86 -15.18
C ARG A 382 32.82 14.27 -15.84
N PHE A 383 33.35 13.47 -16.77
CA PHE A 383 34.51 13.87 -17.57
C PHE A 383 34.21 15.15 -18.37
N LEU A 384 33.13 15.17 -19.17
CA LEU A 384 32.77 16.34 -20.00
C LEU A 384 32.55 17.62 -19.18
N THR A 385 31.86 17.51 -18.04
CA THR A 385 31.38 18.68 -17.28
C THR A 385 32.33 19.15 -16.17
N VAL A 386 33.14 18.25 -15.59
CA VAL A 386 33.98 18.54 -14.41
C VAL A 386 35.47 18.40 -14.71
N GLU A 387 35.89 17.33 -15.40
CA GLU A 387 37.33 17.08 -15.59
C GLU A 387 37.90 17.80 -16.82
N LEU A 388 37.21 17.77 -17.96
CA LEU A 388 37.65 18.29 -19.25
C LEU A 388 38.14 19.76 -19.20
N PRO A 389 37.48 20.72 -18.52
CA PRO A 389 38.00 22.09 -18.42
C PRO A 389 39.34 22.17 -17.67
N ASN A 390 39.46 21.40 -16.59
CA ASN A 390 40.65 21.38 -15.72
C ASN A 390 41.83 20.65 -16.37
N LEU A 391 41.54 19.58 -17.13
CA LEU A 391 42.54 18.83 -17.89
C LEU A 391 43.06 19.65 -19.08
N ARG A 392 42.18 20.31 -19.84
CA ARG A 392 42.59 21.23 -20.91
C ARG A 392 43.38 22.43 -20.39
N PHE A 393 43.10 22.94 -19.19
CA PHE A 393 43.95 23.94 -18.54
C PHE A 393 45.34 23.37 -18.25
N SER A 394 45.42 22.19 -17.62
CA SER A 394 46.67 21.55 -17.22
C SER A 394 47.56 21.18 -18.41
N ASP A 395 47.00 20.53 -19.44
CA ASP A 395 47.72 20.15 -20.67
C ASP A 395 48.26 21.39 -21.41
N ASN A 396 47.47 22.46 -21.54
CA ASN A 396 47.93 23.68 -22.20
C ASN A 396 48.99 24.42 -21.38
N ARG A 397 48.88 24.41 -20.04
CA ARG A 397 49.92 24.97 -19.16
C ARG A 397 51.23 24.18 -19.22
N LEU A 398 51.16 22.85 -19.40
CA LEU A 398 52.33 22.00 -19.66
C LEU A 398 52.99 22.31 -21.01
N LYS A 399 52.21 22.46 -22.10
CA LYS A 399 52.74 22.91 -23.41
C LYS A 399 53.49 24.24 -23.29
N VAL A 400 52.93 25.20 -22.55
CA VAL A 400 53.58 26.50 -22.35
C VAL A 400 54.86 26.36 -21.51
N SER A 401 54.92 25.48 -20.50
CA SER A 401 56.17 25.18 -19.78
C SER A 401 57.27 24.65 -20.71
N GLN A 402 56.94 23.72 -21.60
CA GLN A 402 57.89 23.17 -22.58
C GLN A 402 58.40 24.26 -23.55
N ILE A 403 57.56 25.23 -23.90
CA ILE A 403 57.93 26.42 -24.68
C ILE A 403 58.80 27.40 -23.86
N ILE A 404 58.56 27.54 -22.54
CA ILE A 404 59.44 28.30 -21.62
C ILE A 404 60.82 27.64 -21.51
N GLU A 405 60.92 26.31 -21.53
CA GLU A 405 62.22 25.63 -21.46
C GLU A 405 63.01 25.80 -22.77
N THR A 406 62.37 25.53 -23.90
CA THR A 406 63.02 25.44 -25.22
C THR A 406 63.12 26.76 -26.00
N GLY A 407 62.33 27.77 -25.65
CA GLY A 407 62.23 29.03 -26.42
C GLY A 407 63.47 29.92 -26.42
N GLY A 408 63.52 30.87 -27.36
CA GLY A 408 64.44 32.01 -27.31
C GLY A 408 63.99 33.09 -26.30
N PRO A 409 64.74 34.18 -26.12
CA PRO A 409 64.43 35.22 -25.14
C PRO A 409 63.03 35.85 -25.24
N ALA A 410 62.55 36.15 -26.44
CA ALA A 410 61.22 36.72 -26.65
C ALA A 410 60.12 35.67 -26.42
N VAL A 411 60.30 34.44 -26.95
CA VAL A 411 59.40 33.31 -26.69
C VAL A 411 59.29 33.01 -25.19
N LYS A 412 60.42 32.98 -24.46
CA LYS A 412 60.46 32.77 -23.01
C LYS A 412 59.67 33.83 -22.25
N LYS A 413 59.89 35.10 -22.57
CA LYS A 413 59.18 36.22 -21.94
C LYS A 413 57.67 36.15 -22.19
N ALA A 414 57.25 35.89 -23.43
CA ALA A 414 55.83 35.79 -23.79
C ALA A 414 55.15 34.55 -23.17
N ALA A 415 55.85 33.41 -23.15
CA ALA A 415 55.36 32.17 -22.58
C ALA A 415 55.22 32.24 -21.05
N MET A 416 56.18 32.85 -20.34
CA MET A 416 56.09 33.09 -18.89
C MET A 416 54.87 33.96 -18.55
N ALA A 417 54.66 35.07 -19.27
CA ALA A 417 53.50 35.94 -19.06
C ALA A 417 52.16 35.21 -19.28
N ALA A 418 52.10 34.29 -20.23
CA ALA A 418 50.92 33.44 -20.45
C ALA A 418 50.75 32.34 -19.38
N TYR A 419 51.85 31.79 -18.87
CA TYR A 419 51.88 30.75 -17.84
C TYR A 419 51.47 31.25 -16.45
N GLU A 420 51.76 32.52 -16.15
CA GLU A 420 51.30 33.26 -14.96
C GLU A 420 49.89 33.84 -15.12
N GLY A 421 49.38 33.92 -16.35
CA GLY A 421 48.08 34.46 -16.70
C GLY A 421 46.90 33.48 -16.57
N SER A 422 45.77 33.86 -17.15
CA SER A 422 44.53 33.07 -17.17
C SER A 422 44.54 32.00 -18.27
N TYR A 423 43.51 31.15 -18.31
CA TYR A 423 43.30 30.21 -19.40
C TYR A 423 43.17 30.90 -20.77
N ALA A 424 42.62 32.11 -20.82
CA ALA A 424 42.52 32.89 -22.05
C ALA A 424 43.91 33.36 -22.53
N ASP A 425 44.82 33.68 -21.61
CA ASP A 425 46.18 34.10 -21.94
C ASP A 425 47.04 32.92 -22.42
N LEU A 426 46.90 31.75 -21.78
CA LEU A 426 47.48 30.49 -22.26
C LEU A 426 47.04 30.17 -23.70
N LEU A 427 45.73 30.26 -23.99
CA LEU A 427 45.19 30.01 -25.34
C LEU A 427 45.63 31.07 -26.36
N ALA A 428 45.59 32.36 -25.99
CA ALA A 428 46.02 33.45 -26.88
C ALA A 428 47.52 33.33 -27.23
N PHE A 429 48.35 32.91 -26.27
CA PHE A 429 49.76 32.62 -26.51
C PHE A 429 49.95 31.41 -27.41
N LEU A 430 49.35 30.25 -27.08
CA LEU A 430 49.51 29.02 -27.85
C LEU A 430 49.02 29.15 -29.30
N LYS A 431 47.95 29.93 -29.53
CA LYS A 431 47.36 30.15 -30.85
C LYS A 431 48.14 31.18 -31.69
N ASP A 432 48.33 32.38 -31.17
CA ASP A 432 48.78 33.54 -31.96
C ASP A 432 50.03 34.24 -31.38
N GLY A 433 50.31 34.09 -30.08
CA GLY A 433 51.43 34.77 -29.40
C GLY A 433 52.78 34.09 -29.62
N TRP A 434 52.82 32.77 -29.64
CA TRP A 434 54.05 31.98 -29.79
C TRP A 434 54.75 32.27 -31.12
N ALA A 435 54.02 32.24 -32.24
CA ALA A 435 54.57 32.53 -33.57
C ALA A 435 55.11 33.96 -33.70
N LYS A 436 54.47 34.95 -33.05
CA LYS A 436 54.94 36.35 -33.02
C LYS A 436 56.27 36.45 -32.26
N ALA A 437 56.32 35.90 -31.05
CA ALA A 437 57.54 35.90 -30.24
C ALA A 437 58.69 35.12 -30.91
N GLN A 438 58.38 34.02 -31.62
CA GLN A 438 59.37 33.26 -32.39
C GLN A 438 59.93 34.08 -33.58
N ALA A 439 59.10 34.88 -34.24
CA ALA A 439 59.55 35.80 -35.29
C ALA A 439 60.42 36.94 -34.73
N GLU A 440 60.14 37.44 -33.52
CA GLU A 440 61.00 38.40 -32.83
C GLU A 440 62.37 37.80 -32.49
N ASP A 441 62.43 36.57 -31.97
CA ASP A 441 63.69 35.86 -31.69
C ASP A 441 64.52 35.61 -32.98
N GLN A 442 63.88 35.23 -34.09
CA GLN A 442 64.55 35.09 -35.39
C GLN A 442 65.08 36.45 -35.90
N ALA A 443 64.30 37.52 -35.78
CA ALA A 443 64.72 38.87 -36.18
C ALA A 443 65.85 39.42 -35.29
N ALA A 444 65.92 39.03 -34.02
CA ALA A 444 67.03 39.34 -33.12
C ALA A 444 68.30 38.57 -33.51
N ALA A 445 68.19 37.26 -33.77
CA ALA A 445 69.32 36.43 -34.21
C ALA A 445 69.91 36.91 -35.55
N ALA A 446 69.07 37.26 -36.52
CA ALA A 446 69.51 37.80 -37.81
C ALA A 446 70.31 39.12 -37.67
N LYS A 447 69.97 39.97 -36.69
CA LYS A 447 70.72 41.21 -36.40
C LYS A 447 72.07 40.94 -35.74
N GLN A 448 72.20 39.87 -34.95
CA GLN A 448 73.47 39.46 -34.34
C GLN A 448 74.42 38.83 -35.38
N GLY A 449 73.89 38.04 -36.32
CA GLY A 449 74.68 37.42 -37.39
C GLY A 449 75.41 38.42 -38.31
N ASN A 450 74.82 39.58 -38.55
CA ASN A 450 75.41 40.64 -39.39
C ASN A 450 76.49 41.49 -38.69
N GLY A 451 76.91 41.15 -37.46
CA GLY A 451 77.92 41.90 -36.71
C GLY A 451 79.39 41.58 -37.05
N ALA A 452 79.67 40.49 -37.75
CA ALA A 452 81.03 39.99 -37.97
C ALA A 452 81.61 40.42 -39.34
N GLY A 453 82.00 41.70 -39.47
CA GLY A 453 82.32 42.29 -40.79
C GLY A 453 83.50 43.26 -40.93
N ASN A 454 84.25 43.59 -39.87
CA ASN A 454 85.48 44.41 -39.94
C ASN A 454 86.23 44.37 -38.59
N GLY A 455 87.54 44.15 -38.46
CA GLY A 455 88.59 43.75 -39.41
C GLY A 455 89.98 43.71 -38.73
N THR A 456 90.98 43.00 -39.28
CA THR A 456 92.45 42.97 -38.93
C THR A 456 92.85 42.67 -37.46
N GLY A 457 93.84 41.84 -37.09
CA GLY A 457 94.90 41.08 -37.78
C GLY A 457 96.19 41.13 -36.90
N THR A 458 96.86 40.03 -36.50
CA THR A 458 98.06 39.47 -37.17
C THR A 458 98.66 38.28 -36.37
N GLY A 459 98.94 37.13 -37.03
CA GLY A 459 99.91 36.09 -36.62
C GLY A 459 99.56 35.13 -35.46
N ALA A 460 100.09 33.89 -35.37
CA ALA A 460 100.79 33.06 -36.38
C ALA A 460 100.88 31.56 -35.96
N GLY A 461 100.63 30.62 -36.90
CA GLY A 461 100.96 29.18 -36.81
C GLY A 461 100.05 28.28 -35.93
N THR A 462 99.85 26.98 -36.19
CA THR A 462 100.26 26.12 -37.33
C THR A 462 99.36 24.86 -37.43
N GLY A 463 98.86 24.54 -38.62
CA GLY A 463 98.46 23.18 -39.04
C GLY A 463 97.11 22.62 -38.55
N GLY A 464 96.39 21.91 -39.42
CA GLY A 464 95.19 21.14 -39.07
C GLY A 464 94.48 20.51 -40.26
N THR A 465 93.68 19.47 -39.99
CA THR A 465 92.66 18.81 -40.84
C THR A 465 91.94 17.75 -39.97
N GLY A 466 90.63 17.54 -40.01
CA GLY A 466 89.55 18.28 -40.66
C GLY A 466 88.30 17.41 -40.87
N GLN A 467 87.09 17.97 -40.72
CA GLN A 467 85.84 17.42 -41.25
C GLN A 467 84.76 18.52 -41.38
N GLN A 468 83.81 18.35 -42.30
CA GLN A 468 82.80 19.35 -42.66
C GLN A 468 81.48 19.20 -41.88
N PRO A 469 80.68 20.28 -41.76
CA PRO A 469 79.36 20.22 -41.14
C PRO A 469 78.30 19.60 -42.08
N GLN A 470 77.25 19.02 -41.50
CA GLN A 470 75.98 18.80 -42.21
C GLN A 470 74.89 19.72 -41.66
N THR A 471 74.14 20.34 -42.58
CA THR A 471 72.94 21.12 -42.27
C THR A 471 71.74 20.22 -42.04
N VAL A 472 70.93 20.52 -41.01
CA VAL A 472 69.60 19.92 -40.86
C VAL A 472 68.55 21.02 -41.03
N GLN A 473 67.59 20.75 -41.91
CA GLN A 473 66.55 21.68 -42.36
C GLN A 473 65.22 21.31 -41.66
N PRO A 474 64.38 22.28 -41.24
CA PRO A 474 63.18 21.99 -40.45
C PRO A 474 62.08 21.34 -41.29
N ALA A 475 61.41 20.32 -40.74
CA ALA A 475 60.20 19.74 -41.30
C ALA A 475 58.97 20.56 -40.86
N GLY A 476 58.35 21.28 -41.81
CA GLY A 476 57.18 22.12 -41.55
C GLY A 476 55.85 21.36 -41.62
N LEU A 477 54.84 21.89 -40.92
CA LEU A 477 53.45 21.44 -41.02
C LEU A 477 52.87 21.83 -42.39
N THR A 478 52.25 20.90 -43.11
CA THR A 478 51.66 21.18 -44.43
C THR A 478 50.13 21.17 -44.41
N THR A 479 49.53 22.29 -44.82
CA THR A 479 48.10 22.39 -45.13
C THR A 479 47.90 22.06 -46.61
N GLY A 480 46.97 21.16 -46.94
CA GLY A 480 46.75 20.72 -48.33
C GLY A 480 45.29 20.44 -48.63
N THR A 481 44.64 21.36 -49.35
CA THR A 481 43.33 21.14 -49.99
C THR A 481 43.55 20.79 -51.46
N GLY A 482 43.04 19.65 -51.92
CA GLY A 482 43.20 19.23 -53.32
C GLY A 482 42.21 18.15 -53.75
N ILE A 483 41.35 18.48 -54.71
CA ILE A 483 40.43 17.55 -55.38
C ILE A 483 41.16 16.93 -56.58
N GLY A 484 41.00 15.63 -56.86
CA GLY A 484 41.42 15.07 -58.15
C GLY A 484 41.77 13.57 -58.19
N THR A 485 40.75 12.74 -58.40
CA THR A 485 40.77 11.47 -59.18
C THR A 485 42.08 10.70 -59.42
N ARG A 486 42.08 9.38 -59.13
CA ARG A 486 42.82 8.41 -59.95
C ARG A 486 42.18 7.02 -59.95
N THR A 487 42.30 6.32 -61.08
CA THR A 487 41.73 4.98 -61.32
C THR A 487 42.85 3.99 -61.65
N GLY A 488 42.89 2.85 -60.97
CA GLY A 488 43.79 1.71 -61.24
C GLY A 488 45.27 1.91 -60.87
N GLY A 489 46.06 0.86 -60.64
CA GLY A 489 45.68 -0.57 -60.50
C GLY A 489 46.89 -1.52 -60.58
N GLY A 490 47.02 -2.45 -59.61
CA GLY A 490 48.08 -3.48 -59.56
C GLY A 490 49.45 -3.01 -59.04
N THR A 491 50.36 -3.88 -58.56
CA THR A 491 50.25 -5.33 -58.26
C THR A 491 51.40 -5.82 -57.34
N THR A 492 51.12 -6.83 -56.50
CA THR A 492 52.01 -7.90 -55.96
C THR A 492 53.33 -7.59 -55.18
N GLY A 493 53.36 -8.00 -53.90
CA GLY A 493 54.42 -8.83 -53.25
C GLY A 493 55.49 -8.16 -52.35
N THR A 494 56.22 -8.84 -51.44
CA THR A 494 55.94 -10.06 -50.60
C THR A 494 57.04 -10.29 -49.52
N THR A 495 56.64 -10.42 -48.23
CA THR A 495 57.29 -11.05 -47.02
C THR A 495 58.73 -10.76 -46.51
N GLY A 496 58.84 -10.50 -45.19
CA GLY A 496 59.87 -11.05 -44.24
C GLY A 496 60.97 -10.10 -43.71
N SER A 497 61.66 -10.31 -42.57
CA SER A 497 61.43 -11.14 -41.34
C SER A 497 62.49 -10.84 -40.23
N GLY A 498 62.15 -10.98 -38.94
CA GLY A 498 63.06 -10.89 -37.75
C GLY A 498 62.98 -9.55 -36.96
N ALA A 499 62.93 -9.42 -35.61
CA ALA A 499 63.38 -10.17 -34.41
C ALA A 499 64.86 -9.88 -33.96
N LEU A 500 65.24 -9.72 -32.67
CA LEU A 500 64.54 -9.53 -31.36
C LEU A 500 65.56 -9.09 -30.25
N ALA A 501 65.11 -8.90 -28.99
CA ALA A 501 65.84 -8.62 -27.72
C ALA A 501 66.31 -7.15 -27.45
N ALA A 502 66.16 -6.50 -26.28
CA ALA A 502 65.58 -6.77 -24.94
C ALA A 502 66.49 -7.22 -23.74
N THR A 503 66.75 -6.27 -22.82
CA THR A 503 67.02 -6.35 -21.35
C THR A 503 66.63 -4.96 -20.77
N GLY A 504 66.03 -4.73 -19.59
CA GLY A 504 65.91 -5.51 -18.33
C GLY A 504 66.98 -5.04 -17.32
N THR A 505 66.75 -4.70 -16.04
CA THR A 505 65.58 -4.68 -15.10
C THR A 505 65.83 -3.54 -14.04
N ASP A 506 65.00 -3.17 -13.05
CA ASP A 506 63.72 -3.66 -12.49
C ASP A 506 62.72 -2.47 -12.33
N GLY A 507 61.93 -2.14 -11.28
CA GLY A 507 61.62 -2.62 -9.91
C GLY A 507 60.99 -1.47 -9.06
N LEU A 508 60.11 -1.62 -8.06
CA LEU A 508 59.44 -2.75 -7.41
C LEU A 508 57.99 -2.37 -6.97
N GLY A 509 57.09 -3.36 -6.92
CA GLY A 509 56.11 -3.60 -5.84
C GLY A 509 54.72 -2.93 -5.93
N TRP A 510 53.62 -3.55 -5.48
CA TRP A 510 53.43 -4.82 -4.74
C TRP A 510 51.99 -5.37 -4.95
N GLU A 511 51.85 -6.71 -5.09
CA GLU A 511 50.67 -7.56 -4.75
C GLU A 511 49.27 -7.19 -5.33
N ALA A 512 48.20 -8.01 -5.27
CA ALA A 512 47.94 -9.46 -5.40
C ALA A 512 46.41 -9.59 -5.65
N GLY A 513 45.78 -10.67 -6.12
CA GLY A 513 46.19 -12.02 -6.51
C GLY A 513 44.96 -12.96 -6.39
N GLY A 514 44.85 -14.01 -7.23
CA GLY A 514 43.79 -15.03 -7.12
C GLY A 514 42.61 -14.87 -8.11
N ALA A 515 42.28 -15.96 -8.80
CA ALA A 515 41.27 -16.01 -9.87
C ALA A 515 39.88 -16.45 -9.39
N ALA A 516 38.83 -16.10 -10.14
CA ALA A 516 37.52 -16.76 -10.08
C ALA A 516 36.78 -16.73 -11.44
N ALA A 517 35.88 -17.70 -11.62
CA ALA A 517 35.18 -18.09 -12.84
C ALA A 517 34.39 -17.00 -13.61
N ALA A 518 34.20 -17.24 -14.91
CA ALA A 518 33.31 -16.49 -15.79
C ALA A 518 31.82 -16.88 -15.65
N LEU A 519 30.95 -16.03 -16.19
CA LEU A 519 29.48 -16.13 -16.16
C LEU A 519 28.92 -17.41 -16.80
N ALA A 520 27.94 -18.05 -16.14
CA ALA A 520 27.11 -19.10 -16.74
C ALA A 520 25.71 -19.18 -16.08
N ALA A 521 24.84 -18.19 -16.34
CA ALA A 521 23.43 -18.22 -15.93
C ALA A 521 22.57 -17.39 -16.90
N GLY A 522 22.10 -18.00 -17.98
CA GLY A 522 21.21 -17.38 -18.97
C GLY A 522 20.08 -18.33 -19.38
N ALA A 523 18.92 -17.74 -19.69
CA ALA A 523 17.69 -18.36 -20.21
C ALA A 523 16.95 -19.37 -19.30
N ALA A 524 15.90 -18.88 -18.63
CA ALA A 524 14.61 -19.60 -18.49
C ALA A 524 13.48 -18.65 -18.06
N LEU A 525 12.72 -18.08 -19.00
CA LEU A 525 11.42 -17.46 -18.70
C LEU A 525 10.48 -17.60 -19.90
N VAL A 526 9.70 -18.68 -19.90
CA VAL A 526 8.75 -19.03 -20.96
C VAL A 526 7.36 -19.28 -20.36
N VAL A 527 6.44 -18.39 -20.70
CA VAL A 527 4.97 -18.58 -20.83
C VAL A 527 4.25 -19.40 -19.75
N ALA A 528 3.50 -18.71 -18.89
CA ALA A 528 2.46 -19.30 -18.03
C ALA A 528 1.18 -18.44 -17.97
N ALA A 529 0.62 -18.09 -19.15
CA ALA A 529 -0.55 -17.19 -19.24
C ALA A 529 -1.61 -17.66 -20.26
N ARG A 530 -2.23 -18.84 -20.04
CA ARG A 530 -3.52 -19.25 -20.64
C ARG A 530 -4.06 -20.56 -20.03
N ARG A 531 -5.12 -20.47 -19.22
CA ARG A 531 -6.31 -21.38 -19.15
C ARG A 531 -7.03 -21.29 -17.79
N ARG A 532 -8.15 -20.56 -17.74
CA ARG A 532 -9.34 -20.90 -16.95
C ARG A 532 -10.57 -20.16 -17.48
N SER A 533 -11.14 -20.65 -18.58
CA SER A 533 -12.32 -20.05 -19.23
C SER A 533 -13.06 -21.01 -20.18
N THR A 534 -13.40 -22.22 -19.71
CA THR A 534 -14.43 -23.14 -20.26
C THR A 534 -14.62 -24.29 -19.27
N GLU A 535 -15.85 -24.82 -19.16
CA GLU A 535 -16.26 -26.04 -18.42
C GLU A 535 -16.03 -25.98 -16.89
N SER A 536 -17.05 -25.99 -16.02
CA SER A 536 -18.47 -26.38 -16.17
C SER A 536 -19.41 -25.39 -15.48
#